data_AF-A0A486U190-F1
#
_entry.id   AF-A0A486U190-F1
#
_cell.length_a   1.000
_cell.length_b   1.000
_cell.length_c   1.000
_cell.angle_alpha   90.00
_cell.angle_beta   90.00
_cell.angle_gamma   90.00
#
_symmetry.space_group_name_H-M   'P 1'
#
loop_
_entity.id
_entity.type
_entity.pdbx_description
1 polymer ?
#
loop_
_entity_poly.entity_id
_entity_poly.type
_entity_poly.pdbx_seq_one_letter_code
_entity_poly.pdbx_strand_id
1 'polypeptide(L)'
;MIAGIRPCPLPGHTPGHTGYRLEAGDTSLLIWGDIVHFPSIQSARPEASVAFDVDPEQARRTREILLHQAASERWLIAGMHLGLPGFARVENTASGYCLRSV
;
A
#
# COMPACT_ATOMS: atom_id res chain seq x y z
N MET A 1 -6.76 21.92 -2.40
CA MET A 1 -6.73 20.98 -1.27
C MET A 1 -8.18 20.69 -0.88
N ILE A 2 -8.59 19.43 -0.80
CA ILE A 2 -9.93 19.04 -0.35
C ILE A 2 -9.81 18.63 1.13
N ALA A 3 -10.68 19.15 2.00
CA ALA A 3 -10.64 18.83 3.42
C ALA A 3 -10.80 17.31 3.64
N GLY A 4 -9.98 16.75 4.53
CA GLY A 4 -9.96 15.31 4.83
C GLY A 4 -9.25 14.43 3.80
N ILE A 5 -8.69 14.99 2.72
CA ILE A 5 -7.93 14.25 1.69
C ILE A 5 -6.53 14.83 1.58
N ARG A 6 -5.51 14.01 1.84
CA ARG A 6 -4.11 14.39 1.77
C ARG A 6 -3.36 13.53 0.75
N PRO A 7 -2.65 14.12 -0.23
CA PRO A 7 -1.77 13.35 -1.11
C PRO A 7 -0.56 12.83 -0.33
N CYS A 8 -0.13 11.63 -0.64
CA CYS A 8 1.04 10.97 -0.09
C CYS A 8 1.96 10.59 -1.25
N PRO A 9 3.13 11.24 -1.41
CA PRO A 9 4.10 10.81 -2.42
C PRO A 9 4.57 9.38 -2.13
N LEU A 10 4.40 8.48 -3.10
CA LEU A 10 4.73 7.06 -3.00
C LEU A 10 5.58 6.61 -4.21
N PRO A 11 6.72 7.26 -4.47
CA PRO A 11 7.46 7.08 -5.71
C PRO A 11 8.06 5.67 -5.83
N GLY A 12 8.35 5.28 -7.06
CA GLY A 12 9.05 4.05 -7.40
C GLY A 12 8.39 3.32 -8.55
N HIS A 13 7.11 2.95 -8.40
CA HIS A 13 6.35 2.35 -9.50
C HIS A 13 6.34 3.28 -10.73
N THR A 14 6.02 4.55 -10.48
CA THR A 14 6.36 5.67 -11.36
C THR A 14 6.96 6.81 -10.53
N PRO A 15 7.72 7.75 -11.13
CA PRO A 15 8.29 8.88 -10.38
C PRO A 15 7.23 9.76 -9.69
N GLY A 16 6.04 9.87 -10.28
CA GLY A 16 4.92 10.67 -9.76
C GLY A 16 3.87 9.87 -8.99
N HIS A 17 4.14 8.59 -8.70
CA HIS A 17 3.16 7.74 -8.01
C HIS A 17 2.79 8.34 -6.65
N THR A 18 1.49 8.47 -6.41
CA THR A 18 0.92 9.21 -5.30
C THR A 18 -0.29 8.44 -4.76
N GLY A 19 -0.24 8.11 -3.48
CA GLY A 19 -1.41 7.64 -2.75
C GLY A 19 -2.23 8.80 -2.17
N TYR A 20 -3.40 8.49 -1.65
CA TYR A 20 -4.27 9.46 -0.99
C TYR A 20 -4.73 8.94 0.37
N ARG A 21 -4.44 9.73 1.39
CA ARG A 21 -4.88 9.50 2.76
C ARG A 21 -6.21 10.21 2.98
N LEU A 22 -7.23 9.45 3.32
CA LEU A 22 -8.56 9.94 3.66
C LEU A 22 -8.76 9.78 5.16
N GLU A 23 -9.24 10.84 5.80
CA GLU A 23 -9.48 10.87 7.25
C GLU A 23 -10.88 11.38 7.54
N ALA A 24 -11.61 10.61 8.35
CA ALA A 24 -12.96 10.93 8.79
C ALA A 24 -13.14 10.46 10.25
N GLY A 25 -13.06 11.40 11.20
CA GLY A 25 -13.06 11.09 12.63
C GLY A 25 -11.91 10.13 12.97
N ASP A 26 -12.23 9.02 13.62
CA ASP A 26 -11.26 7.99 14.01
C ASP A 26 -10.98 6.95 12.90
N THR A 27 -11.56 7.15 11.72
CA THR A 27 -11.38 6.24 10.58
C THR A 27 -10.37 6.83 9.59
N SER A 28 -9.44 5.99 9.14
CA SER A 28 -8.54 6.36 8.06
C SER A 28 -8.38 5.28 7.01
N LEU A 29 -8.38 5.73 5.75
CA LEU A 29 -8.18 4.94 4.55
C LEU A 29 -6.94 5.47 3.83
N LEU A 30 -6.06 4.57 3.42
CA LEU A 30 -5.04 4.88 2.43
C LEU A 30 -5.38 4.22 1.09
N ILE A 31 -5.68 5.05 0.09
CA ILE A 31 -5.73 4.61 -1.30
C ILE A 31 -4.30 4.66 -1.83
N TRP A 32 -3.60 3.52 -1.82
CA TRP A 32 -2.16 3.49 -2.10
C TRP A 32 -1.84 3.24 -3.57
N GLY A 33 -2.83 2.99 -4.44
CA GLY A 33 -2.58 2.68 -5.86
C GLY A 33 -1.79 1.37 -6.04
N ASP A 34 -0.74 1.43 -6.87
CA ASP A 34 0.00 0.27 -7.38
C ASP A 34 1.22 -0.14 -6.53
N ILE A 35 1.12 0.01 -5.20
CA ILE A 35 2.16 -0.43 -4.27
C ILE A 35 2.32 -1.96 -4.30
N VAL A 36 1.22 -2.68 -4.52
CA VAL A 36 1.16 -4.15 -4.60
C VAL A 36 0.38 -4.55 -5.84
N HIS A 37 0.97 -5.41 -6.66
CA HIS A 37 0.40 -6.02 -7.88
C HIS A 37 0.03 -7.49 -7.67
N PHE A 38 0.84 -8.22 -6.89
CA PHE A 38 0.62 -9.63 -6.56
C PHE A 38 0.48 -9.76 -5.04
N PRO A 39 -0.73 -9.62 -4.48
CA PRO A 39 -0.96 -9.53 -3.04
C PRO A 39 -0.27 -10.60 -2.21
N SER A 40 -0.45 -11.88 -2.56
CA SER A 40 0.13 -13.00 -1.82
C SER A 40 1.65 -13.08 -1.86
N ILE A 41 2.28 -12.53 -2.91
CA ILE A 41 3.73 -12.56 -3.10
C ILE A 41 4.35 -11.34 -2.44
N GLN A 42 3.91 -10.14 -2.83
CA GLN A 42 4.56 -8.89 -2.43
C GLN A 42 4.23 -8.45 -1.01
N SER A 43 3.17 -8.97 -0.37
CA SER A 43 2.97 -8.75 1.06
C SER A 43 3.84 -9.69 1.90
N ALA A 44 3.96 -10.95 1.48
CA ALA A 44 4.77 -11.95 2.16
C ALA A 44 6.28 -11.71 1.97
N ARG A 45 6.65 -11.13 0.83
CA ARG A 45 8.01 -10.77 0.42
C ARG A 45 8.03 -9.35 -0.16
N PRO A 46 8.01 -8.31 0.69
CA PRO A 46 8.00 -6.91 0.25
C PRO A 46 9.15 -6.54 -0.68
N GLU A 47 10.26 -7.28 -0.62
CA GLU A 47 11.42 -7.15 -1.48
C GLU A 47 11.15 -7.50 -2.95
N ALA A 48 10.09 -8.26 -3.24
CA ALA A 48 9.72 -8.66 -4.59
C ALA A 48 9.23 -7.45 -5.42
N SER A 49 9.99 -7.08 -6.44
CA SER A 49 9.62 -6.06 -7.42
C SER A 49 8.72 -6.61 -8.53
N VAL A 50 8.16 -5.71 -9.34
CA VAL A 50 7.48 -6.06 -10.58
C VAL A 50 8.19 -5.40 -11.76
N ALA A 51 8.17 -6.05 -12.93
CA ALA A 51 8.84 -5.55 -14.14
C ALA A 51 8.31 -4.17 -14.63
N PHE A 52 7.17 -3.73 -14.10
CA PHE A 52 6.55 -2.45 -14.43
C PHE A 52 6.97 -1.30 -13.51
N ASP A 53 7.79 -1.56 -12.48
CA ASP A 53 8.35 -0.50 -11.65
C ASP A 53 9.43 0.27 -12.43
N VAL A 54 9.27 1.60 -12.56
CA VAL A 54 10.26 2.47 -13.22
C VAL A 54 11.57 2.52 -12.41
N ASP A 55 11.47 2.60 -11.09
CA ASP A 55 12.58 2.41 -10.15
C ASP A 55 12.23 1.27 -9.17
N PRO A 56 12.67 0.03 -9.46
CA PRO A 56 12.35 -1.13 -8.64
C PRO A 56 12.85 -1.04 -7.20
N GLU A 57 13.99 -0.38 -6.97
CA GLU A 57 14.59 -0.25 -5.64
C GLU A 57 13.84 0.78 -4.80
N GLN A 58 13.42 1.90 -5.42
CA GLN A 58 12.56 2.87 -4.75
C GLN A 58 11.16 2.28 -4.48
N ALA A 59 10.58 1.57 -5.45
CA ALA A 59 9.26 0.92 -5.30
C ALA A 59 9.26 -0.07 -4.14
N ARG A 60 10.33 -0.87 -4.02
CA ARG A 60 10.57 -1.79 -2.91
C ARG A 60 10.57 -1.07 -1.56
N ARG A 61 11.37 -0.02 -1.42
CA ARG A 61 11.46 0.76 -0.16
C ARG A 61 10.12 1.39 0.21
N THR A 62 9.43 1.98 -0.76
CA THR A 62 8.09 2.57 -0.56
C THR A 62 7.10 1.51 -0.08
N ARG A 63 7.10 0.33 -0.69
CA ARG A 63 6.24 -0.80 -0.29
C ARG A 63 6.53 -1.29 1.12
N GLU A 64 7.80 -1.47 1.47
CA GLU A 64 8.22 -1.91 2.81
C GLU A 64 7.75 -0.93 3.90
N ILE A 65 7.95 0.36 3.69
CA ILE A 65 7.53 1.41 4.62
C ILE A 65 6.01 1.39 4.79
N LEU A 66 5.26 1.31 3.69
CA LEU A 66 3.81 1.34 3.75
C LEU A 66 3.18 0.09 4.36
N LEU A 67 3.70 -1.10 4.06
CA LEU A 67 3.21 -2.33 4.68
C LEU A 67 3.43 -2.29 6.20
N HIS A 68 4.61 -1.85 6.64
CA HIS A 68 4.92 -1.67 8.06
C HIS A 68 3.98 -0.68 8.74
N GLN A 69 3.80 0.52 8.18
CA GLN A 69 2.92 1.55 8.73
C GLN A 69 1.46 1.10 8.77
N ALA A 70 0.95 0.55 7.67
CA ALA A 70 -0.42 0.09 7.58
C ALA A 70 -0.74 -1.04 8.58
N ALA A 71 0.22 -1.94 8.82
CA ALA A 71 0.08 -3.00 9.82
C ALA A 71 0.11 -2.46 11.26
N SER A 72 1.05 -1.55 11.56
CA SER A 72 1.23 -0.96 12.88
C SER A 72 0.01 -0.13 13.31
N GLU A 73 -0.48 0.71 12.41
CA GLU A 73 -1.56 1.65 12.67
C GLU A 73 -2.94 1.09 12.29
N ARG A 74 -3.01 -0.16 11.82
CA ARG A 74 -4.24 -0.86 11.41
C ARG A 74 -5.07 -0.07 10.39
N TRP A 75 -4.41 0.50 9.40
CA TRP A 75 -5.08 1.24 8.32
C TRP A 75 -6.02 0.34 7.53
N LEU A 76 -7.16 0.89 7.10
CA LEU A 76 -7.85 0.36 5.93
C LEU A 76 -7.05 0.81 4.71
N ILE A 77 -6.78 -0.11 3.79
CA ILE A 77 -6.10 0.20 2.52
C ILE A 77 -7.02 -0.09 1.34
N ALA A 78 -6.82 0.65 0.25
CA ALA A 78 -7.36 0.33 -1.07
C ALA A 78 -6.24 0.33 -2.11
N GLY A 79 -6.22 -0.69 -2.97
CA GLY A 79 -5.22 -0.84 -4.02
C GLY A 79 -5.79 -1.39 -5.32
N MET A 80 -5.18 -1.01 -6.45
CA MET A 80 -5.75 -1.29 -7.78
C MET A 80 -5.69 -2.77 -8.17
N HIS A 81 -4.85 -3.55 -7.51
CA HIS A 81 -4.60 -4.96 -7.83
C HIS A 81 -4.84 -5.91 -6.64
N LEU A 82 -5.67 -5.51 -5.67
CA LEU A 82 -5.97 -6.34 -4.49
C LEU A 82 -7.10 -7.36 -4.71
N GLY A 83 -7.63 -7.47 -5.93
CA GLY A 83 -8.85 -8.22 -6.23
C GLY A 83 -10.10 -7.46 -5.79
N LEU A 84 -11.29 -8.07 -5.92
CA LEU A 84 -12.54 -7.46 -5.47
C LEU A 84 -12.76 -7.74 -3.97
N PRO A 85 -13.17 -6.74 -3.15
CA PRO A 85 -13.62 -5.39 -3.53
C PRO A 85 -12.51 -4.33 -3.66
N GLY A 86 -11.25 -4.69 -3.50
CA GLY A 86 -10.10 -3.76 -3.61
C GLY A 86 -9.67 -3.16 -2.28
N PHE A 87 -10.34 -3.53 -1.18
CA PHE A 87 -10.05 -3.09 0.17
C PHE A 87 -9.46 -4.22 1.01
N ALA A 88 -8.47 -3.90 1.85
CA ALA A 88 -7.86 -4.85 2.75
C ALA A 88 -7.34 -4.18 4.03
N ARG A 89 -6.95 -5.01 5.00
CA ARG A 89 -6.06 -4.62 6.10
C ARG A 89 -4.73 -5.35 5.95
N VAL A 90 -3.66 -4.71 6.41
CA VAL A 90 -2.34 -5.34 6.47
C VAL A 90 -2.18 -5.99 7.84
N GLU A 91 -1.89 -7.27 7.90
CA GLU A 91 -1.64 -8.01 9.13
C GLU A 91 -0.20 -8.53 9.16
N ASN A 92 0.43 -8.49 10.33
CA ASN A 92 1.76 -9.08 10.52
C ASN A 92 1.65 -10.62 10.47
N THR A 93 2.66 -11.24 9.87
CA THR A 93 2.87 -12.69 9.90
C THR A 93 4.24 -13.01 10.50
N ALA A 94 4.60 -14.28 10.63
CA ALA A 94 5.90 -14.68 11.18
C ALA A 94 7.11 -14.15 10.37
N SER A 95 6.94 -13.88 9.07
CA SER A 95 8.05 -13.52 8.18
C SER A 95 7.72 -12.45 7.13
N GLY A 96 6.74 -11.58 7.39
CA GLY A 96 6.25 -10.60 6.43
C GLY A 96 4.81 -10.17 6.74
N TYR A 97 4.01 -9.92 5.72
CA TYR A 97 2.62 -9.47 5.87
C TYR A 97 1.64 -10.30 5.05
N CYS A 98 0.38 -10.29 5.45
CA CYS A 98 -0.74 -10.70 4.60
C CYS A 98 -1.73 -9.55 4.43
N LEU A 99 -2.37 -9.51 3.26
CA LEU A 99 -3.47 -8.59 3.00
C LEU A 99 -4.78 -9.33 3.21
N ARG A 100 -5.53 -8.92 4.23
CA ARG A 100 -6.82 -9.51 4.55
C ARG A 100 -7.93 -8.63 3.99
N SER A 101 -8.65 -9.14 3.00
CA SER A 101 -9.81 -8.44 2.43
C SER A 101 -10.86 -8.16 3.51
N VAL A 102 -11.54 -7.02 3.36
CA VAL A 102 -12.59 -6.54 4.28
C VAL A 102 -13.94 -6.54 3.60
#